data_AF-A0A528ITH9-F1
#
_entry.id   AF-A0A528ITH9-F1
#
_cell.length_a   1.000
_cell.length_b   1.000
_cell.length_c   1.000
_cell.angle_alpha   90.00
_cell.angle_beta   90.00
_cell.angle_gamma   90.00
#
_symmetry.space_group_name_H-M   'P 1'
#
loop_
_entity.id
_entity.type
_entity.pdbx_description
1 polymer ?
#
loop_
_entity_poly.entity_id
_entity_poly.type
_entity_poly.pdbx_seq_one_letter_code
_entity_poly.pdbx_strand_id
1 'polypeptide(L)' 'IYTSIDFFDDNGLSAFRGYPYWLRSVAGHPRKRYGSHPFTFWQYTGTGIVPGISGKADINVFNGSEAAWNKWLRQNTR' A
#
# COMPACT_ATOMS: atom_id res chain seq x y z
N ILE A 1 7.64 4.37 0.85
CA ILE A 1 7.72 4.43 -0.63
C ILE A 1 6.36 4.01 -1.19
N TYR A 2 5.70 4.91 -1.92
CA TYR A 2 4.50 4.58 -2.68
C TYR A 2 4.87 4.36 -4.16
N THR A 3 4.33 3.33 -4.81
CA THR A 3 4.68 3.02 -6.21
C THR A 3 3.60 2.18 -6.91
N SER A 4 3.54 2.29 -8.23
CA SER A 4 2.93 1.29 -9.11
C SER A 4 3.90 0.15 -9.40
N ILE A 5 3.41 -0.93 -10.01
CA ILE A 5 4.23 -2.10 -10.35
C ILE A 5 5.25 -1.78 -11.43
N ASP A 6 4.83 -1.12 -12.51
CA ASP A 6 5.72 -0.80 -13.62
C ASP A 6 6.89 0.07 -13.14
N PHE A 7 6.60 1.11 -12.36
CA PHE A 7 7.66 1.97 -11.80
C PHE A 7 8.56 1.22 -10.80
N PHE A 8 8.00 0.29 -10.02
CA PHE A 8 8.77 -0.52 -9.07
C PHE A 8 9.78 -1.42 -9.79
N ASP A 9 9.34 -2.08 -10.86
CA ASP A 9 10.18 -3.00 -11.64
C ASP A 9 11.20 -2.22 -12.48
N ASP A 10 10.75 -1.20 -13.22
CA ASP A 10 11.59 -0.41 -14.15
C ASP A 10 12.75 0.31 -13.44
N ASN A 11 12.58 0.66 -12.16
CA ASN A 11 13.57 1.41 -11.39
C ASN A 11 14.26 0.58 -10.30
N GLY A 12 14.04 -0.74 -10.28
CA GLY A 12 14.69 -1.63 -9.31
C GLY A 12 14.38 -1.27 -7.86
N LEU A 13 13.16 -0.79 -7.57
CA LEU A 13 12.76 -0.41 -6.21
C LEU A 13 12.84 -1.60 -5.24
N SER A 14 12.75 -2.82 -5.76
CA SER A 14 12.99 -4.05 -5.01
C SER A 14 14.36 -4.11 -4.31
N ALA A 15 15.33 -3.25 -4.64
CA ALA A 15 16.64 -3.14 -3.98
C ALA A 15 16.63 -2.23 -2.74
N PHE A 16 15.67 -1.31 -2.60
CA PHE A 16 15.63 -0.36 -1.49
C PHE A 16 15.20 -1.07 -0.21
N ARG A 17 15.90 -0.78 0.90
CA ARG A 17 15.70 -1.40 2.22
C ARG A 17 15.42 -0.33 3.25
N GLY A 18 14.80 -0.72 4.36
CA GLY A 18 14.54 0.18 5.50
C GLY A 18 13.33 1.12 5.34
N TYR A 19 12.57 1.00 4.25
CA TYR A 19 11.37 1.82 4.03
C TYR A 19 10.08 0.98 4.07
N PRO A 20 8.99 1.49 4.68
CA PRO A 20 7.67 0.90 4.50
C PRO A 20 7.18 1.12 3.06
N TYR A 21 6.60 0.08 2.47
CA TYR A 21 6.06 0.13 1.11
C TYR A 21 4.54 0.29 1.12
N TRP A 22 4.06 1.21 0.30
CA TRP A 22 2.67 1.39 -0.03
C TRP A 22 2.48 1.04 -1.51
N LEU A 23 2.04 -0.17 -1.78
CA LEU A 23 1.98 -0.69 -3.14
C LEU A 23 0.61 -0.41 -3.76
N ARG A 24 0.59 0.18 -4.94
CA ARG A 24 -0.65 0.27 -5.74
C ARG A 24 -0.83 -0.99 -6.55
N SER A 25 -1.95 -1.67 -6.35
CA SER A 25 -2.28 -2.90 -7.08
C SER A 25 -3.78 -3.06 -7.21
N VAL A 26 -4.37 -2.44 -8.23
CA VAL A 26 -5.83 -2.45 -8.43
C VAL A 26 -6.33 -3.69 -9.19
N ALA A 27 -5.45 -4.38 -9.92
CA ALA A 27 -5.78 -5.58 -10.69
C ALA A 27 -5.61 -6.89 -9.90
N GLY A 28 -5.17 -6.83 -8.63
CA GLY A 28 -5.00 -8.02 -7.80
C GLY A 28 -4.19 -7.76 -6.52
N HIS A 29 -4.15 -8.76 -5.64
CA HIS A 29 -3.41 -8.65 -4.38
C HIS A 29 -1.90 -8.41 -4.61
N PRO A 30 -1.21 -7.58 -3.79
CA PRO A 30 0.22 -7.28 -3.99
C PRO A 30 1.11 -8.52 -4.07
N ARG A 31 0.82 -9.58 -3.29
CA ARG A 31 1.55 -10.87 -3.39
C ARG A 31 1.57 -11.51 -4.79
N LYS A 32 0.55 -11.23 -5.61
CA LYS A 32 0.47 -11.73 -7.00
C LYS A 32 1.21 -10.83 -7.99
N ARG A 33 1.41 -9.55 -7.64
CA ARG A 33 1.97 -8.53 -8.53
C ARG A 33 3.44 -8.24 -8.22
N TYR A 34 3.80 -8.14 -6.95
CA TYR A 34 5.14 -7.81 -6.44
C TYR A 34 5.85 -9.01 -5.79
N GLY A 35 5.32 -10.23 -5.96
CA GLY A 35 5.86 -11.45 -5.35
C GLY A 35 5.85 -11.42 -3.82
N SER A 36 6.94 -11.88 -3.19
CA SER A 36 7.10 -11.89 -1.73
C SER A 36 7.61 -10.56 -1.16
N HIS A 37 7.67 -9.49 -1.95
CA HIS A 37 8.16 -8.20 -1.46
C HIS A 37 7.27 -7.67 -0.33
N PRO A 38 7.84 -7.22 0.81
CA PRO A 38 7.05 -6.74 1.93
C PRO A 38 6.32 -5.45 1.57
N PHE A 39 5.12 -5.27 2.12
CA PHE A 39 4.37 -4.02 2.03
C PHE A 39 3.63 -3.74 3.33
N THR A 40 3.48 -2.46 3.63
CA THR A 40 2.79 -1.93 4.81
C THR A 40 1.36 -1.51 4.45
N PHE A 41 1.19 -0.88 3.28
CA PHE A 41 -0.12 -0.47 2.78
C PHE A 41 -0.34 -0.96 1.36
N TRP A 42 -1.61 -1.17 1.03
CA TRP A 42 -2.03 -1.55 -0.31
C TRP A 42 -3.15 -0.61 -0.77
N GLN A 43 -2.93 0.10 -1.88
CA GLN A 43 -4.00 0.76 -2.63
C GLN A 43 -4.66 -0.24 -3.57
N TYR A 44 -5.89 -0.66 -3.24
CA TYR A 44 -6.59 -1.72 -3.96
C TYR A 44 -7.64 -1.21 -4.94
N THR A 45 -8.02 0.06 -4.86
CA THR A 45 -8.88 0.71 -5.84
C THR A 45 -8.59 2.21 -5.89
N GLY A 46 -8.72 2.80 -7.08
CA GLY A 46 -8.76 4.26 -7.27
C GLY A 46 -10.11 4.79 -7.74
N THR A 47 -11.13 3.95 -7.68
CA THR A 47 -12.50 4.27 -8.11
C THR A 47 -13.51 3.92 -7.03
N GLY A 48 -13.07 3.84 -5.78
CA GLY A 48 -13.95 3.54 -4.65
C GLY A 48 -14.94 4.68 -4.41
N ILE A 49 -16.12 4.32 -3.90
CA ILE A 49 -17.13 5.29 -3.45
C ILE A 49 -17.21 5.17 -1.93
N VAL A 50 -16.99 6.27 -1.23
CA VAL A 50 -16.98 6.32 0.23
C VAL A 50 -18.05 7.31 0.67
N PRO A 51 -19.01 6.91 1.53
CA PRO A 51 -20.01 7.83 2.06
C PRO A 51 -19.36 9.07 2.68
N GLY A 52 -19.83 10.26 2.28
CA GLY A 52 -19.27 11.54 2.71
C GLY A 52 -18.14 12.08 1.83
N ILE A 53 -17.67 11.33 0.83
CA ILE A 53 -16.72 11.81 -0.18
C ILE A 53 -17.44 11.93 -1.53
N SER A 54 -17.44 13.13 -2.10
CA SER A 54 -17.94 13.36 -3.46
C SER A 54 -16.96 12.82 -4.49
N GLY A 55 -17.44 11.98 -5.41
CA GLY A 55 -16.62 11.42 -6.49
C GLY A 55 -15.89 10.13 -6.12
N LYS A 56 -14.86 9.80 -6.90
CA LYS A 56 -14.04 8.59 -6.74
C LYS A 56 -12.92 8.81 -5.72
N ALA A 57 -12.66 7.81 -4.90
CA ALA A 57 -11.60 7.80 -3.90
C ALA A 57 -10.65 6.61 -4.06
N ASP A 58 -9.39 6.85 -3.73
CA ASP A 58 -8.42 5.79 -3.52
C ASP A 58 -8.71 5.10 -2.18
N ILE A 59 -8.95 3.79 -2.19
CA ILE A 59 -9.15 3.02 -0.96
C ILE A 59 -7.96 2.10 -0.73
N ASN A 60 -7.53 2.09 0.53
CA ASN A 60 -6.31 1.46 0.98
C ASN A 60 -6.57 0.57 2.18
N VAL A 61 -5.73 -0.45 2.36
CA VAL A 61 -5.71 -1.28 3.55
C VAL A 61 -4.30 -1.36 4.14
N PHE A 62 -4.23 -1.46 5.47
CA PHE A 62 -3.01 -1.76 6.19
C PHE A 62 -2.77 -3.28 6.18
N ASN A 63 -1.53 -3.70 5.95
CA ASN A 63 -1.16 -5.11 5.95
C ASN A 63 -0.86 -5.59 7.37
N GLY A 64 -1.91 -5.81 8.16
CA GLY A 64 -1.78 -6.31 9.52
C GLY A 64 -3.09 -6.28 10.30
N SER A 65 -3.03 -6.73 11.55
CA SER A 65 -4.15 -6.64 12.48
C SER A 65 -4.31 -5.23 13.06
N GLU A 66 -5.44 -4.97 13.71
CA GLU A 66 -5.69 -3.72 14.43
C GLU A 66 -4.64 -3.44 15.53
N ALA A 67 -4.21 -4.48 16.26
CA ALA A 67 -3.14 -4.33 17.26
C ALA A 67 -1.81 -3.90 16.61
N ALA A 68 -1.48 -4.44 15.44
CA ALA A 68 -0.31 -4.03 14.66
C ALA A 68 -0.47 -2.59 14.12
N TRP A 69 -1.67 -2.22 13.67
CA TRP A 69 -1.99 -0.85 13.26
C TRP A 69 -1.77 0.16 14.40
N ASN A 70 -2.32 -0.10 15.58
CA ASN A 70 -2.14 0.76 16.75
C ASN A 70 -0.67 0.88 17.17
N LYS A 71 0.11 -0.20 17.07
CA LYS A 71 1.56 -0.16 17.29
C LYS A 71 2.25 0.70 16.24
N TRP A 72 1.90 0.53 14.96
CA TRP A 72 2.48 1.30 13.86
C TRP A 72 2.18 2.80 14.02
N LEU A 73 0.96 3.19 14.38
CA LEU A 73 0.60 4.58 14.65
C LEU A 73 1.48 5.18 15.75
N ARG A 74 1.58 4.55 16.93
CA ARG A 74 2.43 5.06 18.02
C ARG A 74 3.89 5.28 17.63
N GLN A 75 4.39 4.55 16.64
CA GLN A 75 5.76 4.66 16.14
C GLN A 75 5.92 5.73 15.05
N ASN A 76 4.85 6.09 14.34
CA ASN A 76 4.90 6.90 13.11
C ASN A 76 4.07 8.18 13.17
N THR A 77 3.25 8.40 14.21
CA THR A 77 2.55 9.66 14.47
C THR A 77 3.10 10.29 15.74
N ARG A 78 3.52 11.55 15.64
CA ARG A 78 3.84 12.43 16.78
C ARG A 78 2.70 13.39 17.03
#